data_AF-A0A914K8E9-F1
#
_entry.id   AF-A0A914K8E9-F1
#
_cell.length_a   1.000
_cell.length_b   1.000
_cell.length_c   1.000
_cell.angle_alpha   90.00
_cell.angle_beta   90.00
_cell.angle_gamma   90.00
#
_symmetry.space_group_name_H-M   'P 1'
#
loop_
_entity.id
_entity.type
_entity.pdbx_description
1 polymer ?
#
loop_
_entity_poly.entity_id
_entity_poly.type
_entity_poly.pdbx_seq_one_letter_code
_entity_poly.pdbx_strand_id
1 'polypeptide(L)'
;MKNKDEVHVDACRLFFEQRIVAAINAELSNKIDAIYLESTLNDQNDRHVIKEINFLTDPIGTANKWKMDMEIKKATYGRIQKVIRNDLAPNWRTRMSLVVASDDSFHWKVHGDVQYSRAYFYSGFERNDGTKFGVNSIKAKCEFRTVDTADVRIVELFSFESESLIILIPLRKKLSSEFLKKVKADNLKTWITKIQTEAERKVGTIMLPLLSVNTAT
;
A
#
# COMPACT_ATOMS: atom_id res chain seq x y z
N MET A 1 -22.51 5.24 -15.11
CA MET A 1 -22.36 4.08 -14.22
C MET A 1 -21.06 4.27 -13.47
N LYS A 2 -21.09 4.49 -12.15
CA LYS A 2 -19.86 4.45 -11.33
C LYS A 2 -19.40 3.00 -11.30
N ASN A 3 -18.16 2.73 -11.70
CA ASN A 3 -17.60 1.38 -11.59
C ASN A 3 -17.53 1.04 -10.10
N LYS A 4 -18.15 -0.08 -9.73
CA LYS A 4 -18.11 -0.63 -8.35
C LYS A 4 -16.74 -1.17 -7.93
N ASP A 5 -15.72 -0.99 -8.78
CA ASP A 5 -14.36 -1.49 -8.55
C ASP A 5 -13.45 -0.45 -7.87
N GLU A 6 -13.87 0.82 -7.85
CA GLU A 6 -13.20 1.95 -7.16
C GLU A 6 -13.44 1.86 -5.65
N VAL A 7 -12.66 1.03 -4.97
CA VAL A 7 -12.62 1.06 -3.51
C VAL A 7 -11.17 0.80 -3.12
N HIS A 8 -10.49 1.85 -2.68
CA HIS A 8 -9.37 1.72 -1.75
C HIS A 8 -9.86 0.93 -0.54
N VAL A 9 -9.23 -0.21 -0.25
CA VAL A 9 -9.65 -1.10 0.82
C VAL A 9 -8.59 -1.14 1.89
N ASP A 10 -8.85 -0.47 3.01
CA ASP A 10 -8.11 -0.64 4.24
C ASP A 10 -8.85 -1.58 5.17
N ALA A 11 -8.11 -2.42 5.87
CA ALA A 11 -8.62 -3.23 6.98
C ALA A 11 -7.69 -3.15 8.19
N CYS A 12 -8.29 -2.93 9.36
CA CYS A 12 -7.57 -2.90 10.64
C CYS A 12 -8.24 -3.86 11.63
N ARG A 13 -7.50 -4.82 12.18
CA ARG A 13 -7.99 -5.73 13.22
C ARG A 13 -7.02 -5.83 14.36
N LEU A 14 -7.53 -5.67 15.57
CA LEU A 14 -6.79 -5.75 16.82
C LEU A 14 -7.21 -7.00 17.58
N PHE A 15 -6.33 -8.01 17.61
CA PHE A 15 -6.58 -9.29 18.25
C PHE A 15 -6.03 -9.29 19.67
N PHE A 16 -6.84 -9.66 20.66
CA PHE A 16 -6.41 -9.80 22.06
C PHE A 16 -6.53 -11.23 22.55
N GLU A 17 -5.64 -11.61 23.48
CA GLU A 17 -5.79 -12.84 24.23
C GLU A 17 -7.14 -12.85 24.95
N GLN A 18 -7.95 -13.86 24.65
CA GLN A 18 -9.23 -14.07 25.31
C GLN A 18 -8.99 -14.35 26.80
N ARG A 19 -9.43 -13.43 27.66
CA ARG A 19 -9.34 -13.58 29.12
C ARG A 19 -10.73 -13.70 29.72
N ILE A 20 -10.98 -14.82 30.39
CA ILE A 20 -12.26 -15.11 31.06
C ILE A 20 -12.60 -14.06 32.14
N VAL A 21 -11.60 -13.41 32.72
CA VAL A 21 -11.76 -12.56 33.93
C VAL A 21 -11.81 -11.07 33.65
N ALA A 22 -11.43 -10.62 32.44
CA ALA A 22 -11.38 -9.20 32.10
C ALA A 22 -11.81 -8.98 30.66
N ALA A 23 -13.11 -8.74 30.47
CA ALA A 23 -13.67 -8.36 29.18
C ALA A 23 -13.11 -7.01 28.73
N ILE A 24 -13.02 -6.84 27.41
CA ILE A 24 -12.57 -5.58 26.81
C ILE A 24 -13.58 -4.48 27.13
N ASN A 25 -13.09 -3.29 27.51
CA ASN A 25 -13.94 -2.15 27.82
C ASN A 25 -14.77 -1.76 26.58
N ALA A 26 -16.10 -1.83 26.69
CA ALA A 26 -17.02 -1.55 25.59
C ALA A 26 -16.94 -0.11 25.08
N GLU A 27 -16.69 0.88 25.95
CA GLU A 27 -16.50 2.27 25.54
C GLU A 27 -15.26 2.43 24.66
N LEU A 28 -14.16 1.75 25.04
CA LEU A 28 -12.94 1.74 24.24
C LEU A 28 -13.15 1.03 22.90
N SER A 29 -13.85 -0.11 22.89
CA SER A 29 -14.19 -0.83 21.65
C SER A 29 -14.98 0.06 20.70
N ASN A 30 -16.05 0.70 21.19
CA ASN A 30 -16.88 1.58 20.38
C ASN A 30 -16.10 2.78 19.82
N LYS A 31 -15.17 3.34 20.60
CA LYS A 31 -14.28 4.43 20.14
C LYS A 31 -13.34 3.96 19.04
N ILE A 32 -12.78 2.76 19.16
CA ILE A 32 -11.88 2.18 18.15
C ILE A 32 -12.66 1.85 16.87
N ASP A 33 -13.84 1.25 17.00
CA ASP A 33 -14.70 0.93 15.87
C ASP A 33 -15.13 2.19 15.11
N ALA A 34 -15.47 3.27 15.83
CA ALA A 34 -15.83 4.55 15.20
C ALA A 34 -14.72 5.15 14.32
N ILE A 35 -13.45 4.77 14.54
CA ILE A 35 -12.29 5.30 13.80
C ILE A 35 -11.84 4.34 12.70
N TYR A 36 -11.77 3.03 13.01
CA TYR A 36 -11.07 2.05 12.19
C TYR A 36 -11.98 1.02 11.52
N LEU A 37 -13.28 1.02 11.82
CA LEU A 37 -14.19 0.08 11.18
C LEU A 37 -14.51 0.52 9.75
N GLU A 38 -14.46 -0.43 8.83
CA GLU A 38 -14.72 -0.17 7.42
C GLU A 38 -16.21 0.11 7.18
N SER A 39 -16.52 1.23 6.49
CA SER A 39 -17.88 1.74 6.31
C SER A 39 -18.76 0.93 5.35
N THR A 40 -18.17 -0.02 4.62
CA THR A 40 -18.77 -0.66 3.44
C THR A 40 -19.41 -2.03 3.69
N LEU A 41 -19.22 -2.65 4.87
CA LEU A 41 -19.69 -4.02 5.12
C LEU A 41 -21.19 -4.01 5.48
N ASN A 42 -22.03 -4.80 4.80
CA ASN A 42 -23.49 -4.83 5.02
C ASN A 42 -23.95 -5.86 6.07
N ASP A 43 -23.10 -6.77 6.57
CA ASP A 43 -23.50 -7.79 7.54
C ASP A 43 -23.25 -7.35 8.99
N GLN A 44 -24.32 -7.17 9.76
CA GLN A 44 -24.30 -6.48 11.07
C GLN A 44 -23.66 -7.27 12.24
N ASN A 45 -23.35 -8.56 12.09
CA ASN A 45 -23.15 -9.43 13.26
C ASN A 45 -21.70 -9.76 13.67
N ASP A 46 -20.66 -9.16 13.08
CA ASP A 46 -19.28 -9.41 13.54
C ASP A 46 -18.28 -8.30 13.16
N ARG A 47 -18.73 -7.04 13.23
CA ARG A 47 -18.00 -5.86 12.72
C ARG A 47 -17.16 -5.13 13.77
N HIS A 48 -16.51 -5.84 14.67
CA HIS A 48 -15.60 -5.18 15.60
C HIS A 48 -14.18 -5.21 15.05
N VAL A 49 -13.48 -4.06 15.14
CA VAL A 49 -12.04 -3.96 14.89
C VAL A 49 -11.31 -4.84 15.91
N ILE A 50 -11.81 -4.84 17.15
CA ILE A 50 -11.28 -5.67 18.22
C ILE A 50 -11.84 -7.10 18.11
N LYS A 51 -10.95 -8.08 18.16
CA LYS A 51 -11.28 -9.51 18.10
C LYS A 51 -10.62 -10.25 19.27
N GLU A 52 -11.37 -11.09 19.96
CA GLU A 52 -10.78 -11.97 20.97
C GLU A 52 -10.32 -13.28 20.32
N ILE A 53 -9.13 -13.75 20.71
CA ILE A 53 -8.55 -14.99 20.24
C ILE A 53 -7.74 -15.66 21.35
N ASN A 54 -7.66 -16.98 21.36
CA ASN A 54 -6.90 -17.72 22.37
C ASN A 54 -5.51 -18.04 21.83
N PHE A 55 -4.53 -17.16 22.06
CA PHE A 55 -3.12 -17.41 21.76
C PHE A 55 -2.56 -18.52 22.62
N LEU A 56 -2.92 -18.60 23.90
CA LEU A 56 -2.36 -19.55 24.87
C LEU A 56 -2.44 -21.02 24.41
N THR A 57 -3.49 -21.39 23.69
CA THR A 57 -3.72 -22.75 23.18
C THR A 57 -3.06 -23.06 21.83
N ASP A 58 -2.33 -22.10 21.24
CA ASP A 58 -1.65 -22.25 19.95
C ASP A 58 -0.14 -22.03 20.08
N PRO A 59 0.64 -23.09 20.40
CA PRO A 59 2.06 -22.97 20.71
C PRO A 59 2.91 -22.38 19.57
N ILE A 60 2.51 -22.60 18.31
CA ILE A 60 3.25 -22.19 17.12
C ILE A 60 2.52 -21.06 16.37
N GLY A 61 1.23 -20.84 16.65
CA GLY A 61 0.45 -19.73 16.10
C GLY A 61 -0.24 -20.05 14.77
N THR A 62 -0.18 -21.30 14.28
CA THR A 62 -0.71 -21.68 12.96
C THR A 62 -2.23 -21.56 12.87
N ALA A 63 -2.95 -21.98 13.91
CA ALA A 63 -4.41 -21.94 13.91
C ALA A 63 -4.91 -20.51 14.07
N ASN A 64 -4.29 -19.73 14.95
CA ASN A 64 -4.63 -18.33 15.17
C ASN A 64 -4.27 -17.46 13.98
N LYS A 65 -3.13 -17.72 13.33
CA LYS A 65 -2.78 -17.12 12.04
C LYS A 65 -3.92 -17.30 11.03
N TRP A 66 -4.41 -18.53 10.85
CA TRP A 66 -5.48 -18.79 9.87
C TRP A 66 -6.75 -18.02 10.20
N LYS A 67 -7.15 -17.97 11.48
CA LYS A 67 -8.30 -17.18 11.93
C LYS A 67 -8.12 -15.69 11.62
N MET A 68 -6.96 -15.13 11.96
CA MET A 68 -6.64 -13.72 11.71
C MET A 68 -6.60 -13.39 10.22
N ASP A 69 -5.99 -14.24 9.38
CA ASP A 69 -5.99 -14.09 7.93
C ASP A 69 -7.41 -14.15 7.34
N MET A 70 -8.30 -15.00 7.89
CA MET A 70 -9.70 -15.05 7.48
C MET A 70 -10.47 -13.78 7.86
N GLU A 71 -10.20 -13.21 9.04
CA GLU A 71 -10.83 -11.95 9.45
C GLU A 71 -10.41 -10.79 8.54
N ILE A 72 -9.13 -10.70 8.16
CA ILE A 72 -8.68 -9.71 7.19
C ILE A 72 -9.29 -9.98 5.81
N LYS A 73 -9.29 -11.23 5.36
CA LYS A 73 -9.92 -11.60 4.08
C LYS A 73 -11.38 -11.15 4.02
N LYS A 74 -12.15 -11.34 5.09
CA LYS A 74 -13.54 -10.86 5.19
C LYS A 74 -13.60 -9.34 5.14
N ALA A 75 -12.78 -8.66 5.96
CA ALA A 75 -12.73 -7.20 6.04
C ALA A 75 -12.40 -6.56 4.68
N THR A 76 -11.58 -7.23 3.87
CA THR A 76 -11.14 -6.74 2.56
C THR A 76 -11.92 -7.33 1.40
N TYR A 77 -13.10 -7.93 1.61
CA TYR A 77 -13.91 -8.58 0.56
C TYR A 77 -13.17 -9.61 -0.29
N GLY A 78 -12.20 -10.30 0.31
CA GLY A 78 -11.39 -11.31 -0.37
C GLY A 78 -10.16 -10.78 -1.11
N ARG A 79 -9.97 -9.46 -1.21
CA ARG A 79 -8.87 -8.84 -1.97
C ARG A 79 -7.50 -9.15 -1.36
N ILE A 80 -7.37 -9.07 -0.03
CA ILE A 80 -6.12 -9.34 0.67
C ILE A 80 -6.21 -10.67 1.42
N GLN A 81 -5.17 -11.50 1.28
CA GLN A 81 -5.11 -12.82 1.90
C GLN A 81 -3.68 -13.11 2.37
N LYS A 82 -3.54 -13.94 3.41
CA LYS A 82 -2.24 -14.41 3.94
C LYS A 82 -1.32 -13.24 4.37
N VAL A 83 -1.87 -12.32 5.16
CA VAL A 83 -1.16 -11.10 5.61
C VAL A 83 -0.10 -11.44 6.64
N ILE A 84 -0.34 -12.45 7.46
CA ILE A 84 0.61 -12.88 8.48
C ILE A 84 1.60 -13.87 7.85
N ARG A 85 2.89 -13.70 8.13
CA ARG A 85 3.94 -14.63 7.70
C ARG A 85 3.96 -15.89 8.56
N ASN A 86 4.30 -17.03 7.96
CA ASN A 86 4.35 -18.31 8.68
C ASN A 86 5.44 -18.35 9.76
N ASP A 87 6.57 -17.68 9.53
CA ASP A 87 7.73 -17.67 10.44
C ASP A 87 7.58 -16.69 11.61
N LEU A 88 6.61 -15.78 11.53
CA LEU A 88 6.32 -14.75 12.53
C LEU A 88 4.87 -14.84 13.04
N ALA A 89 4.28 -16.04 13.02
CA ALA A 89 2.93 -16.25 13.49
C ALA A 89 2.80 -15.94 15.00
N PRO A 90 1.75 -15.23 15.43
CA PRO A 90 1.46 -15.02 16.84
C PRO A 90 1.32 -16.32 17.63
N ASN A 91 2.28 -16.61 18.50
CA ASN A 91 2.30 -17.83 19.33
C ASN A 91 1.69 -17.60 20.72
N TRP A 92 1.70 -18.64 21.57
CA TRP A 92 1.17 -18.63 22.94
C TRP A 92 1.66 -17.53 23.89
N ARG A 93 2.79 -16.90 23.61
CA ARG A 93 3.29 -15.75 24.39
C ARG A 93 2.63 -14.44 23.98
N THR A 94 1.96 -14.40 22.83
CA THR A 94 1.25 -13.22 22.34
C THR A 94 0.12 -12.87 23.29
N ARG A 95 -0.08 -11.57 23.50
CA ARG A 95 -1.20 -11.02 24.29
C ARG A 95 -2.09 -10.11 23.46
N MET A 96 -1.50 -9.54 22.40
CA MET A 96 -2.16 -8.65 21.48
C MET A 96 -1.43 -8.73 20.13
N SER A 97 -2.17 -8.66 19.03
CA SER A 97 -1.62 -8.54 17.67
C SER A 97 -2.46 -7.55 16.88
N LEU A 98 -1.81 -6.57 16.27
CA LEU A 98 -2.44 -5.67 15.32
C LEU A 98 -2.16 -6.17 13.91
N VAL A 99 -3.19 -6.29 13.08
CA VAL A 99 -3.06 -6.59 11.66
C VAL A 99 -3.70 -5.46 10.88
N VAL A 100 -2.90 -4.81 10.04
CA VAL A 100 -3.34 -3.77 9.11
C VAL A 100 -3.07 -4.27 7.70
N ALA A 101 -4.04 -4.10 6.81
CA ALA A 101 -3.94 -4.46 5.42
C ALA A 101 -4.53 -3.34 4.58
N SER A 102 -3.92 -3.06 3.43
CA SER A 102 -4.35 -2.01 2.52
C SER A 102 -4.16 -2.50 1.08
N ASP A 103 -5.18 -2.28 0.25
CA ASP A 103 -5.16 -2.53 -1.18
C ASP A 103 -5.60 -1.26 -1.89
N ASP A 104 -4.64 -0.63 -2.56
CA ASP A 104 -4.79 0.65 -3.22
C ASP A 104 -4.36 0.54 -4.68
N SER A 105 -5.06 1.26 -5.55
CA SER A 105 -4.88 1.26 -7.00
C SER A 105 -4.91 2.68 -7.53
N PHE A 106 -3.77 3.13 -8.06
CA PHE A 106 -3.69 4.45 -8.67
C PHE A 106 -4.29 4.46 -10.09
N HIS A 107 -5.38 5.23 -10.27
CA HIS A 107 -6.03 5.42 -11.56
C HIS A 107 -5.54 6.68 -12.27
N TRP A 108 -4.61 6.50 -13.21
CA TRP A 108 -3.96 7.59 -13.92
C TRP A 108 -4.90 8.35 -14.87
N LYS A 109 -4.92 9.68 -14.76
CA LYS A 109 -5.60 10.58 -15.70
C LYS A 109 -4.83 10.71 -17.01
N VAL A 110 -5.24 9.91 -18.00
CA VAL A 110 -4.69 9.90 -19.35
C VAL A 110 -5.58 10.66 -20.35
N HIS A 111 -4.98 11.13 -21.43
CA HIS A 111 -5.65 11.75 -22.58
C HIS A 111 -5.61 10.82 -23.78
N GLY A 112 -6.78 10.47 -24.30
CA GLY A 112 -6.92 9.62 -25.49
C GLY A 112 -6.53 8.16 -25.22
N ASP A 113 -6.06 7.49 -26.29
CA ASP A 113 -5.84 6.05 -26.26
C ASP A 113 -4.58 5.65 -25.49
N VAL A 114 -4.71 4.55 -24.75
CA VAL A 114 -3.64 3.92 -23.99
C VAL A 114 -2.98 2.83 -24.83
N GLN A 115 -1.67 2.90 -25.02
CA GLN A 115 -0.90 1.90 -25.76
C GLN A 115 -0.23 0.92 -24.79
N TYR A 116 -0.55 -0.37 -24.94
CA TYR A 116 0.12 -1.45 -24.22
C TYR A 116 1.27 -1.99 -25.07
N SER A 117 2.48 -2.05 -24.50
CA SER A 117 3.67 -2.54 -25.20
C SER A 117 4.65 -3.17 -24.24
N ARG A 118 5.52 -4.04 -24.75
CA ARG A 118 6.66 -4.56 -23.99
C ARG A 118 7.82 -3.58 -24.09
N ALA A 119 8.35 -3.16 -22.95
CA ALA A 119 9.48 -2.24 -22.85
C ALA A 119 10.61 -2.84 -22.02
N TYR A 120 11.80 -2.25 -22.11
CA TYR A 120 12.93 -2.64 -21.27
C TYR A 120 13.01 -1.74 -20.04
N PHE A 121 13.02 -2.36 -18.86
CA PHE A 121 13.31 -1.74 -17.59
C PHE A 121 14.72 -2.13 -17.15
N TYR A 122 15.50 -1.17 -16.64
CA TYR A 122 16.83 -1.42 -16.13
C TYR A 122 16.81 -1.31 -14.60
N SER A 123 17.25 -2.35 -13.90
CA SER A 123 17.26 -2.36 -12.43
C SER A 123 18.32 -1.43 -11.82
N GLY A 124 19.23 -0.91 -12.64
CA GLY A 124 20.26 0.03 -12.24
C GLY A 124 20.36 1.24 -13.17
N PHE A 125 21.16 2.22 -12.75
CA PHE A 125 21.46 3.40 -13.57
C PHE A 125 22.24 3.05 -14.84
N GLU A 126 23.13 2.05 -14.75
CA GLU A 126 23.90 1.54 -15.89
C GLU A 126 22.99 0.73 -16.81
N ARG A 127 22.78 1.18 -18.05
CA ARG A 127 21.99 0.48 -19.06
C ARG A 127 22.81 -0.64 -19.70
N ASN A 128 23.05 -1.71 -18.96
CA ASN A 128 23.71 -2.91 -19.47
C ASN A 128 22.71 -4.08 -19.59
N ASP A 129 23.03 -5.07 -20.44
CA ASP A 129 22.12 -6.19 -20.69
C ASP A 129 21.89 -7.06 -19.43
N GLY A 130 22.83 -7.10 -18.50
CA GLY A 130 22.70 -7.85 -17.24
C GLY A 130 21.68 -7.28 -16.25
N THR A 131 21.27 -6.02 -16.41
CA THR A 131 20.25 -5.36 -15.57
C THR A 131 18.94 -5.11 -16.31
N LYS A 132 18.82 -5.63 -17.54
CA LYS A 132 17.72 -5.38 -18.47
C LYS A 132 16.62 -6.42 -18.34
N PHE A 133 15.41 -5.97 -18.06
CA PHE A 133 14.23 -6.82 -17.93
C PHE A 133 13.15 -6.37 -18.91
N GLY A 134 12.58 -7.31 -19.67
CA GLY A 134 11.45 -7.03 -20.56
C GLY A 134 10.14 -7.05 -19.78
N VAL A 135 9.54 -5.88 -19.57
CA VAL A 135 8.32 -5.68 -18.78
C VAL A 135 7.15 -5.23 -19.65
N ASN A 136 5.93 -5.56 -19.24
CA ASN A 136 4.74 -4.96 -19.83
C ASN A 136 4.65 -3.51 -19.37
N SER A 137 4.32 -2.61 -20.29
CA SER A 137 4.28 -1.18 -20.03
C SER A 137 3.07 -0.55 -20.69
N ILE A 138 2.59 0.52 -20.05
CA ILE A 138 1.61 1.43 -20.59
C ILE A 138 2.35 2.67 -21.09
N LYS A 139 2.00 3.12 -22.29
CA LYS A 139 2.37 4.42 -22.84
C LYS A 139 1.10 5.23 -23.11
N ALA A 140 1.00 6.41 -22.51
CA ALA A 140 -0.17 7.27 -22.65
C ALA A 140 0.23 8.74 -22.63
N LYS A 141 -0.57 9.58 -23.31
CA LYS A 141 -0.49 11.03 -23.17
C LYS A 141 -1.23 11.44 -21.89
N CYS A 142 -0.69 12.38 -21.13
CA CYS A 142 -1.27 12.79 -19.85
C CYS A 142 -0.79 14.20 -19.47
N GLU A 143 -1.43 14.74 -18.44
CA GLU A 143 -0.89 15.86 -17.65
C GLU A 143 0.00 15.33 -16.51
N PHE A 144 1.12 16.02 -16.27
CA PHE A 144 2.03 15.72 -15.17
C PHE A 144 2.82 16.96 -14.77
N ARG A 145 3.44 16.93 -13.58
CA ARG A 145 4.51 17.86 -13.20
C ARG A 145 5.82 17.11 -13.08
N THR A 146 6.92 17.82 -13.28
CA THR A 146 8.25 17.27 -13.02
C THR A 146 9.23 18.36 -12.62
N VAL A 147 10.11 18.04 -11.67
CA VAL A 147 11.22 18.90 -11.27
C VAL A 147 12.46 18.04 -11.04
N ASP A 148 13.60 18.54 -11.51
CA ASP A 148 14.88 17.90 -11.25
C ASP A 148 15.50 18.51 -9.98
N THR A 149 16.01 17.64 -9.11
CA THR A 149 16.87 18.00 -7.99
C THR A 149 18.30 17.56 -8.29
N ALA A 150 19.23 17.81 -7.38
CA ALA A 150 20.62 17.36 -7.55
C ALA A 150 20.75 15.83 -7.67
N ASP A 151 19.87 15.07 -7.00
CA ASP A 151 19.96 13.61 -6.88
C ASP A 151 18.82 12.87 -7.61
N VAL A 152 17.64 13.48 -7.75
CA VAL A 152 16.39 12.81 -8.15
C VAL A 152 15.58 13.69 -9.09
N ARG A 153 14.98 13.08 -10.11
CA ARG A 153 13.86 13.63 -10.87
C ARG A 153 12.57 13.21 -10.21
N ILE A 154 11.75 14.18 -9.85
CA ILE A 154 10.45 13.95 -9.25
C ILE A 154 9.41 14.12 -10.36
N VAL A 155 8.48 13.18 -10.46
CA VAL A 155 7.34 13.23 -11.40
C VAL A 155 6.06 13.06 -10.60
N GLU A 156 5.12 13.98 -10.75
CA GLU A 156 3.77 13.91 -10.18
C GLU A 156 2.79 13.59 -11.31
N LEU A 157 2.11 12.46 -11.20
CA LEU A 157 1.03 12.06 -12.10
C LEU A 157 -0.31 12.31 -11.43
N PHE A 158 -1.25 12.89 -12.17
CA PHE A 158 -2.57 13.18 -11.64
C PHE A 158 -3.51 11.99 -11.83
N SER A 159 -4.36 11.72 -10.84
CA SER A 159 -5.50 10.81 -10.99
C SER A 159 -6.76 11.56 -11.44
N PHE A 160 -7.81 10.82 -11.75
CA PHE A 160 -9.14 11.40 -11.95
C PHE A 160 -9.79 11.87 -10.64
N GLU A 161 -9.36 11.33 -9.49
CA GLU A 161 -9.98 11.51 -8.18
C GLU A 161 -9.30 12.59 -7.32
N SER A 162 -8.56 13.51 -7.96
CA SER A 162 -7.78 14.58 -7.29
C SER A 162 -6.61 14.09 -6.43
N GLU A 163 -6.23 12.82 -6.58
CA GLU A 163 -5.02 12.25 -5.99
C GLU A 163 -3.84 12.36 -6.95
N SER A 164 -2.64 12.13 -6.43
CA SER A 164 -1.41 12.21 -7.22
C SER A 164 -0.44 11.09 -6.87
N LEU A 165 0.09 10.42 -7.89
CA LEU A 165 1.21 9.48 -7.73
C LEU A 165 2.52 10.24 -7.91
N ILE A 166 3.38 10.19 -6.89
CA ILE A 166 4.71 10.78 -6.93
C ILE A 166 5.74 9.69 -7.20
N ILE A 167 6.47 9.84 -8.30
CA ILE A 167 7.51 8.93 -8.74
C ILE A 167 8.87 9.61 -8.57
N LEU A 168 9.77 8.93 -7.86
CA LEU A 168 11.14 9.37 -7.65
C LEU A 168 12.07 8.58 -8.55
N ILE A 169 12.75 9.28 -9.48
CA ILE A 169 13.68 8.69 -10.44
C ILE A 169 15.11 9.15 -10.09
N PRO A 170 15.98 8.28 -9.57
CA PRO A 170 17.37 8.63 -9.28
C PRO A 170 18.12 9.08 -10.55
N LEU A 171 18.84 10.21 -10.48
CA LEU A 171 19.54 10.79 -11.64
C LEU A 171 21.03 10.44 -11.74
N ARG A 172 21.71 10.24 -10.61
CA ARG A 172 23.19 10.12 -10.58
C ARG A 172 23.73 8.99 -9.70
N LYS A 173 22.89 8.36 -8.88
CA LYS A 173 23.29 7.27 -7.99
C LYS A 173 22.49 6.01 -8.30
N LYS A 174 23.14 4.84 -8.24
CA LYS A 174 22.43 3.55 -8.11
C LYS A 174 21.51 3.66 -6.89
N LEU A 175 20.33 3.04 -6.97
CA LEU A 175 19.49 2.81 -5.79
C LEU A 175 20.32 2.04 -4.76
N SER A 176 20.85 2.76 -3.77
CA SER A 176 21.73 2.22 -2.74
C SER A 176 21.09 2.43 -1.37
N SER A 177 21.53 1.66 -0.38
CA SER A 177 21.12 1.87 1.01
C SER A 177 21.39 3.30 1.48
N GLU A 178 22.47 3.95 1.02
CA GLU A 178 22.75 5.35 1.31
C GLU A 178 21.76 6.32 0.65
N PHE A 179 21.33 6.04 -0.58
CA PHE A 179 20.30 6.84 -1.23
C PHE A 179 18.96 6.69 -0.48
N LEU A 180 18.57 5.47 -0.10
CA LEU A 180 17.36 5.22 0.69
C LEU A 180 17.41 5.93 2.05
N LYS A 181 18.59 6.04 2.69
CA LYS A 181 18.77 6.87 3.90
C LYS A 181 18.49 8.36 3.68
N LYS A 182 18.56 8.87 2.44
CA LYS A 182 18.14 10.24 2.10
C LYS A 182 16.64 10.36 1.88
N VAL A 183 15.95 9.27 1.53
CA VAL A 183 14.48 9.24 1.40
C VAL A 183 13.86 9.18 2.81
N LYS A 184 14.03 10.25 3.57
CA LYS A 184 13.42 10.47 4.89
C LYS A 184 12.27 11.46 4.78
N ALA A 185 11.41 11.48 5.79
CA ALA A 185 10.22 12.33 5.84
C ALA A 185 10.50 13.80 5.48
N ASP A 186 11.57 14.41 6.04
CA ASP A 186 11.90 15.82 5.78
C ASP A 186 12.28 16.10 4.32
N ASN A 187 13.09 15.21 3.73
CA ASN A 187 13.50 15.33 2.33
C ASN A 187 12.32 15.06 1.38
N LEU A 188 11.51 14.05 1.68
CA LEU A 188 10.27 13.77 0.96
C LEU A 188 9.34 15.00 0.97
N LYS A 189 9.12 15.59 2.15
CA LYS A 189 8.30 16.80 2.30
C LYS A 189 8.86 17.94 1.46
N THR A 190 10.17 18.16 1.52
CA THR A 190 10.85 19.19 0.72
C THR A 190 10.65 18.95 -0.78
N TRP A 191 10.79 17.71 -1.25
CA TRP A 191 10.58 17.34 -2.65
C TRP A 191 9.13 17.52 -3.11
N ILE A 192 8.17 17.12 -2.27
CA ILE A 192 6.73 17.30 -2.52
C ILE A 192 6.38 18.79 -2.60
N THR A 193 6.86 19.60 -1.64
CA THR A 193 6.66 21.05 -1.68
C THR A 193 7.26 21.63 -2.96
N LYS A 194 8.49 21.24 -3.31
CA LYS A 194 9.18 21.74 -4.50
C LYS A 194 8.39 21.49 -5.79
N ILE A 195 7.88 20.27 -6.00
CA ILE A 195 7.09 19.97 -7.20
C ILE A 195 5.76 20.73 -7.22
N GLN A 196 5.15 20.98 -6.06
CA GLN A 196 3.90 21.72 -5.97
C GLN A 196 4.07 23.22 -6.21
N THR A 197 5.21 23.80 -5.83
CA THR A 197 5.46 25.25 -5.91
C THR A 197 6.23 25.67 -7.16
N GLU A 198 7.18 24.85 -7.63
CA GLU A 198 8.12 25.24 -8.69
C GLU A 198 7.82 24.59 -10.04
N ALA A 199 7.11 23.46 -10.07
CA ALA A 199 6.90 22.72 -11.32
C ALA A 199 5.63 23.17 -12.05
N GLU A 200 5.80 23.55 -13.31
CA GLU A 200 4.69 23.79 -14.23
C GLU A 200 4.03 22.48 -14.65
N ARG A 201 2.70 22.53 -14.83
CA ARG A 201 1.96 21.42 -15.44
C ARG A 201 2.32 21.30 -16.91
N LYS A 202 2.62 20.09 -17.35
CA LYS A 202 2.99 19.76 -18.73
C LYS A 202 2.05 18.69 -19.27
N VAL A 203 1.77 18.77 -20.56
CA VAL A 203 1.08 17.70 -21.29
C VAL A 203 2.12 16.97 -22.14
N GLY A 204 2.23 15.66 -21.97
CA GLY A 204 3.19 14.86 -22.71
C GLY A 204 2.92 13.37 -22.63
N THR A 205 3.78 12.60 -23.28
CA THR A 205 3.66 11.13 -23.31
C THR A 205 4.57 10.53 -22.27
N ILE A 206 4.00 9.73 -21.37
CA ILE A 206 4.74 9.00 -20.33
C ILE A 206 4.59 7.51 -20.59
N MET A 207 5.65 6.77 -20.27
CA MET A 207 5.67 5.32 -20.29
C MET A 207 5.95 4.81 -18.88
N LEU A 208 5.11 3.92 -18.37
CA LEU A 208 5.26 3.30 -17.06
C LEU A 208 5.15 1.78 -17.17
N PRO A 209 5.94 1.03 -16.39
CA PRO A 209 5.74 -0.40 -16.25
C PRO A 209 4.40 -0.68 -15.57
N LEU A 210 3.73 -1.75 -15.99
CA LEU A 210 2.64 -2.33 -15.22
C LEU A 210 3.22 -2.99 -13.98
N LEU A 211 2.79 -2.51 -12.82
CA LEU A 211 3.40 -2.76 -11.53
C LEU A 211 2.31 -3.18 -10.54
N SER A 212 2.60 -4.23 -9.77
CA SER A 212 1.89 -4.56 -8.53
C SER A 212 2.96 -4.85 -7.48
N VAL A 213 2.79 -4.26 -6.29
CA VAL A 213 3.72 -4.44 -5.17
C VAL A 213 2.94 -5.05 -4.03
N ASN A 214 3.37 -6.23 -3.58
CA ASN A 214 2.82 -6.89 -2.41
C ASN A 214 3.89 -6.90 -1.32
N THR A 215 3.61 -6.24 -0.19
CA THR A 215 4.53 -6.20 0.97
C THR A 215 3.83 -6.70 2.22
N ALA A 216 4.52 -7.56 2.97
CA ALA A 216 4.14 -7.93 4.33
C ALA A 216 5.35 -7.64 5.24
N THR A 217 5.17 -6.77 6.23
CA THR A 217 6.20 -6.32 7.17
C THR A 217 5.93 -6.87 8.56
#